data_AF-A0A640W719-F1
#
_entry.id   AF-A0A640W719-F1
#
_cell.length_a   1.000
_cell.length_b   1.000
_cell.length_c   1.000
_cell.angle_alpha   90.00
_cell.angle_beta   90.00
_cell.angle_gamma   90.00
#
_symmetry.space_group_name_H-M   'P 1'
#
loop_
_entity.id
_entity.type
_entity.pdbx_description
1 polymer ?
#
loop_
_entity_poly.entity_id
_entity_poly.type
_entity_poly.pdbx_seq_one_letter_code
_entity_poly.pdbx_strand_id
1 'polypeptide(L)'
;MTFITTHSGLSVHMASPTPQMIDPSDIGRSLSRICRFGGHTRQHYSVAQHCVLASQFVPAEHQLTALLHDATEAYVGDMVSPLKAMIPAFKGVEERFWAAIAARFGLPGAMDPCIKNIDLILLATERRDLLCEGEAWDCLEGVVPLPVQIG
;
A
#
# COMPACT_ATOMS: atom_id res chain seq x y z
N MET A 1 4.67 -3.71 25.15
CA MET A 1 3.46 -3.17 24.51
C MET A 1 3.19 -4.01 23.25
N THR A 2 1.96 -4.48 23.02
CA THR A 2 1.61 -5.41 21.90
C THR A 2 0.61 -4.83 20.90
N PHE A 3 0.20 -3.58 21.11
CA PHE A 3 -0.78 -2.87 20.30
C PHE A 3 -0.29 -1.45 20.00
N ILE A 4 -0.90 -0.82 19.00
CA ILE A 4 -0.78 0.61 18.73
C ILE A 4 -2.12 1.30 18.99
N THR A 5 -2.08 2.61 19.25
CA THR A 5 -3.28 3.46 19.33
C THR A 5 -3.43 4.23 18.02
N THR A 6 -4.59 4.13 17.39
CA THR A 6 -4.89 4.82 16.13
C THR A 6 -5.33 6.27 16.36
N HIS A 7 -5.60 7.01 15.27
CA HIS A 7 -6.06 8.40 15.37
C HIS A 7 -7.45 8.50 16.01
N SER A 8 -8.34 7.56 15.75
CA SER A 8 -9.66 7.45 16.36
C SER A 8 -9.63 6.94 17.81
N GLY A 9 -8.47 6.49 18.29
CA GLY A 9 -8.29 5.96 19.64
C GLY A 9 -8.48 4.44 19.76
N LEU A 10 -8.63 3.71 18.64
CA LEU A 10 -8.70 2.24 18.65
C LEU A 10 -7.35 1.64 19.05
N SER A 11 -7.41 0.53 19.81
CA SER A 11 -6.24 -0.30 20.12
C SER A 11 -6.13 -1.44 19.11
N VAL A 12 -5.10 -1.41 18.27
CA VAL A 12 -4.87 -2.42 17.22
C VAL A 12 -3.77 -3.37 17.67
N HIS A 13 -4.12 -4.63 17.90
CA HIS A 13 -3.17 -5.66 18.34
C HIS A 13 -2.38 -6.23 17.17
N MET A 14 -1.06 -6.10 17.20
CA MET A 14 -0.18 -6.42 16.06
C MET A 14 -0.14 -7.92 15.72
N ALA A 15 -0.31 -8.79 16.72
CA ALA A 15 -0.27 -10.24 16.52
C ALA A 15 -1.61 -10.81 16.04
N SER A 16 -2.72 -10.14 16.35
CA SER A 16 -4.09 -10.66 16.18
C SER A 16 -5.07 -9.55 15.83
N PRO A 17 -4.91 -8.89 14.67
CA PRO A 17 -5.85 -7.87 14.20
C PRO A 17 -7.22 -8.49 13.95
N THR A 18 -8.28 -7.73 14.23
CA THR A 18 -9.66 -8.15 13.98
C THR A 18 -10.38 -7.08 13.15
N PRO A 19 -11.45 -7.40 12.40
CA PRO A 19 -12.16 -6.42 11.59
C PRO A 19 -12.67 -5.22 12.39
N GLN A 20 -13.02 -5.40 13.65
CA GLN A 20 -13.53 -4.33 14.53
C GLN A 20 -12.44 -3.30 14.91
N MET A 21 -11.17 -3.64 14.73
CA MET A 21 -10.03 -2.74 14.96
C MET A 21 -9.70 -1.90 13.72
N ILE A 22 -10.38 -2.13 12.59
CA ILE A 22 -10.10 -1.51 11.29
C ILE A 22 -11.11 -0.38 11.04
N ASP A 23 -10.63 0.87 11.12
CA ASP A 23 -11.39 2.06 10.79
C ASP A 23 -10.88 2.71 9.48
N PRO A 24 -11.76 3.03 8.52
CA PRO A 24 -11.35 3.66 7.25
C PRO A 24 -10.69 5.04 7.43
N SER A 25 -11.12 5.82 8.43
CA SER A 25 -10.54 7.14 8.72
C SER A 25 -9.13 6.99 9.25
N ASP A 26 -8.86 5.97 10.05
CA ASP A 26 -7.50 5.67 10.55
C ASP A 26 -6.57 5.23 9.40
N ILE A 27 -7.05 4.37 8.49
CA ILE A 27 -6.30 3.99 7.28
C ILE A 27 -5.96 5.23 6.48
N GLY A 28 -6.95 6.02 6.08
CA GLY A 28 -6.74 7.22 5.27
C GLY A 28 -5.80 8.22 5.94
N ARG A 29 -5.97 8.46 7.25
CA ARG A 29 -5.11 9.35 8.05
C ARG A 29 -3.66 8.86 8.04
N SER A 30 -3.43 7.58 8.31
CA SER A 30 -2.10 6.99 8.36
C SER A 30 -1.43 7.01 6.99
N LEU A 31 -2.07 6.44 5.96
CA LEU A 31 -1.52 6.35 4.62
C LEU A 31 -1.24 7.72 3.97
N SER A 32 -2.00 8.77 4.33
CA SER A 32 -1.74 10.14 3.83
C SER A 32 -0.43 10.75 4.35
N ARG A 33 0.12 10.18 5.43
CA ARG A 33 1.33 10.64 6.12
C ARG A 33 2.52 9.73 5.90
N ILE A 34 2.31 8.49 5.49
CA ILE A 34 3.37 7.55 5.14
C ILE A 34 3.87 7.91 3.75
N CYS A 35 5.15 8.25 3.67
CA CYS A 35 5.81 8.53 2.40
C CYS A 35 6.18 7.22 1.71
N ARG A 36 5.92 7.13 0.41
CA ARG A 36 6.52 6.07 -0.41
C ARG A 36 8.01 6.31 -0.62
N PHE A 37 8.72 5.27 -1.03
CA PHE A 37 10.17 5.32 -1.32
C PHE A 37 10.99 5.81 -0.12
N GLY A 38 10.52 5.59 1.10
CA GLY A 38 11.17 6.11 2.32
C GLY A 38 11.26 7.64 2.38
N GLY A 39 10.46 8.37 1.59
CA GLY A 39 10.48 9.83 1.52
C GLY A 39 11.60 10.42 0.64
N HIS A 40 12.22 9.63 -0.23
CA HIS A 40 13.27 10.10 -1.14
C HIS A 40 12.76 10.72 -2.45
N THR A 41 11.45 10.89 -2.61
CA THR A 41 10.85 11.60 -3.74
C THR A 41 11.16 13.09 -3.70
N ARG A 42 11.21 13.73 -4.87
CA ARG A 42 11.48 15.18 -4.99
C ARG A 42 10.45 16.07 -4.30
N GLN A 43 9.25 15.54 -4.08
CA GLN A 43 8.15 16.18 -3.38
C GLN A 43 7.40 15.15 -2.53
N HIS A 44 6.56 15.59 -1.59
CA HIS A 44 5.78 14.69 -0.76
C HIS A 44 4.88 13.80 -1.63
N TYR A 45 5.10 12.50 -1.53
CA TYR A 45 4.28 11.50 -2.21
C TYR A 45 3.92 10.39 -1.22
N SER A 46 2.61 10.25 -0.97
CA SER A 46 2.10 9.37 0.08
C SER A 46 1.56 8.05 -0.45
N VAL A 47 1.54 7.04 0.41
CA VAL A 47 0.87 5.76 0.10
C VAL A 47 -0.60 5.99 -0.27
N ALA A 48 -1.30 6.90 0.41
CA ALA A 48 -2.69 7.21 0.08
C ALA A 48 -2.85 7.75 -1.37
N GLN A 49 -1.95 8.61 -1.83
CA GLN A 49 -1.98 9.13 -3.21
C GLN A 49 -1.79 8.00 -4.23
N HIS A 50 -0.83 7.10 -3.98
CA HIS A 50 -0.62 5.90 -4.78
C HIS A 50 -1.87 5.02 -4.85
N CYS A 51 -2.49 4.69 -3.72
CA CYS A 51 -3.69 3.84 -3.71
C CYS A 51 -4.88 4.49 -4.42
N VAL A 52 -5.04 5.81 -4.30
CA VAL A 52 -6.09 6.55 -5.03
C VAL A 52 -5.85 6.46 -6.53
N LEU A 53 -4.62 6.68 -6.99
CA LEU A 53 -4.28 6.51 -8.40
C LEU A 53 -4.53 5.07 -8.86
N ALA A 54 -4.10 4.05 -8.10
CA ALA A 54 -4.34 2.64 -8.42
C ALA A 54 -5.83 2.36 -8.65
N SER A 55 -6.70 2.90 -7.79
CA SER A 55 -8.15 2.73 -7.91
C SER A 55 -8.76 3.36 -9.16
N GLN A 56 -8.11 4.35 -9.78
CA GLN A 56 -8.61 5.03 -10.99
C GLN A 56 -8.27 4.28 -12.28
N PHE A 57 -7.27 3.40 -12.25
CA PHE A 57 -6.73 2.71 -13.44
C PHE A 57 -7.02 1.19 -13.43
N VAL A 58 -8.07 0.77 -12.73
CA VAL A 58 -8.58 -0.61 -12.71
C VAL A 58 -10.07 -0.67 -13.06
N PRO A 59 -10.61 -1.83 -13.48
CA PRO A 59 -12.05 -2.03 -13.67
C PRO A 59 -12.87 -1.67 -12.41
N ALA A 60 -14.12 -1.25 -12.62
CA ALA A 60 -15.01 -0.74 -11.56
C ALA A 60 -15.13 -1.71 -10.38
N GLU A 61 -15.22 -3.00 -10.66
CA GLU A 61 -15.33 -4.10 -9.70
C GLU A 61 -14.08 -4.26 -8.80
N HIS A 62 -12.93 -3.74 -9.22
CA HIS A 62 -11.67 -3.84 -8.48
C HIS A 62 -11.24 -2.54 -7.81
N GLN A 63 -11.95 -1.43 -8.01
CA GLN A 63 -11.56 -0.11 -7.50
C GLN A 63 -11.38 -0.08 -5.99
N LEU A 64 -12.29 -0.71 -5.23
CA LEU A 64 -12.19 -0.73 -3.77
C LEU A 64 -10.99 -1.57 -3.29
N THR A 65 -10.75 -2.73 -3.92
CA THR A 65 -9.59 -3.56 -3.57
C THR A 65 -8.29 -2.87 -3.94
N ALA A 66 -8.22 -2.18 -5.08
CA ALA A 66 -7.07 -1.37 -5.47
C ALA A 66 -6.87 -0.15 -4.55
N LEU A 67 -7.94 0.47 -4.06
CA LEU A 67 -7.83 1.57 -3.09
C LEU A 67 -7.28 1.11 -1.73
N LEU A 68 -7.50 -0.14 -1.37
CA LEU A 68 -7.15 -0.70 -0.06
C LEU A 68 -5.97 -1.68 -0.10
N HIS A 69 -5.30 -1.85 -1.24
CA HIS A 69 -4.29 -2.91 -1.39
C HIS A 69 -3.09 -2.74 -0.44
N ASP A 70 -2.67 -1.49 -0.18
CA ASP A 70 -1.63 -1.15 0.81
C ASP A 70 -2.20 -0.77 2.18
N ALA A 71 -3.49 -1.04 2.46
CA ALA A 71 -4.11 -0.66 3.74
C ALA A 71 -3.43 -1.30 4.96
N THR A 72 -2.68 -2.39 4.78
CA THR A 72 -1.87 -3.00 5.85
C THR A 72 -0.79 -2.03 6.37
N GLU A 73 -0.22 -1.20 5.49
CA GLU A 73 0.85 -0.26 5.82
C GLU A 73 0.40 0.81 6.83
N ALA A 74 -0.91 1.09 6.92
CA ALA A 74 -1.45 1.97 7.94
C ALA A 74 -1.11 1.51 9.36
N TYR A 75 -0.86 0.22 9.56
CA TYR A 75 -0.57 -0.41 10.84
C TYR A 75 0.87 -0.91 10.95
N VAL A 76 1.45 -1.44 9.87
CA VAL A 76 2.80 -2.04 9.89
C VAL A 76 3.90 -1.14 9.31
N GLY A 77 3.52 -0.02 8.69
CA GLY A 77 4.40 0.89 7.97
C GLY A 77 4.68 0.45 6.53
N ASP A 78 5.04 1.41 5.68
CA ASP A 78 5.62 1.14 4.35
C ASP A 78 7.06 0.67 4.52
N MET A 79 7.30 -0.62 4.26
CA MET A 79 8.63 -1.21 4.31
C MET A 79 9.14 -1.41 2.89
N VAL A 80 10.25 -0.74 2.56
CA VAL A 80 10.89 -0.88 1.25
C VAL A 80 11.13 -2.33 0.88
N SER A 81 10.79 -2.69 -0.36
CA SER A 81 10.75 -4.07 -0.84
C SER A 81 12.03 -4.89 -0.57
N PRO A 82 13.26 -4.34 -0.70
CA PRO A 82 14.48 -5.08 -0.39
C PRO A 82 14.56 -5.50 1.08
N LEU A 83 14.16 -4.63 2.00
CA LEU A 83 14.17 -4.94 3.44
C LEU A 83 13.10 -5.98 3.78
N LYS A 84 11.91 -5.85 3.19
CA LYS A 84 10.80 -6.80 3.35
C LYS A 84 11.21 -8.22 2.93
N ALA A 85 11.98 -8.36 1.86
CA ALA A 85 12.51 -9.65 1.41
C ALA A 85 13.48 -10.31 2.40
N MET A 86 14.14 -9.52 3.26
CA MET A 86 15.05 -10.02 4.30
C MET A 86 14.33 -10.50 5.57
N ILE A 87 13.02 -10.24 5.72
CA ILE A 87 12.26 -10.52 6.95
C ILE A 87 11.04 -11.40 6.65
N PRO A 88 11.20 -12.74 6.54
CA PRO A 88 10.10 -13.65 6.19
C PRO A 88 8.89 -13.57 7.12
N ALA A 89 9.12 -13.32 8.41
CA ALA A 89 8.05 -13.20 9.41
C ALA A 89 7.11 -12.01 9.16
N PHE A 90 7.58 -10.97 8.45
CA PHE A 90 6.79 -9.78 8.15
C PHE A 90 5.59 -10.10 7.25
N LYS A 91 5.78 -10.97 6.27
CA LYS A 91 4.71 -11.41 5.36
C LYS A 91 3.52 -12.00 6.12
N GLY A 92 3.78 -12.84 7.13
CA GLY A 92 2.71 -13.42 7.94
C GLY A 92 1.95 -12.38 8.77
N VAL A 93 2.59 -11.27 9.16
CA VAL A 93 1.92 -10.15 9.84
C VAL A 93 0.99 -9.44 8.86
N GLU A 94 1.47 -9.11 7.67
CA GLU A 94 0.65 -8.46 6.64
C GLU A 94 -0.54 -9.33 6.21
N GLU A 95 -0.34 -10.64 6.05
CA GLU A 95 -1.44 -11.56 5.70
C GLU A 95 -2.56 -11.54 6.75
N ARG A 96 -2.23 -11.46 8.05
CA ARG A 96 -3.24 -11.34 9.12
C ARG A 96 -3.96 -10.00 9.08
N PHE A 97 -3.24 -8.91 8.85
CA PHE A 97 -3.86 -7.59 8.70
C PHE A 97 -4.76 -7.54 7.47
N TRP A 98 -4.30 -8.06 6.34
CA TRP A 98 -5.10 -8.14 5.11
C TRP A 98 -6.37 -8.96 5.33
N ALA A 99 -6.30 -10.10 6.02
CA ALA A 99 -7.49 -10.88 6.35
C ALA A 99 -8.52 -10.07 7.18
N ALA A 100 -8.06 -9.30 8.17
CA ALA A 100 -8.93 -8.44 8.97
C ALA A 100 -9.54 -7.28 8.14
N ILE A 101 -8.74 -6.64 7.28
CA ILE A 101 -9.18 -5.58 6.37
C ILE A 101 -10.20 -6.14 5.37
N ALA A 102 -9.87 -7.23 4.68
CA ALA A 102 -10.75 -7.84 3.69
C ALA A 102 -12.11 -8.22 4.30
N ALA A 103 -12.11 -8.81 5.50
CA ALA A 103 -13.34 -9.11 6.23
C ALA A 103 -14.12 -7.84 6.64
N ARG A 104 -13.44 -6.75 7.01
CA ARG A 104 -14.08 -5.47 7.39
C ARG A 104 -14.80 -4.80 6.22
N PHE A 105 -14.27 -4.94 5.01
CA PHE A 105 -14.76 -4.25 3.80
C PHE A 105 -15.51 -5.18 2.84
N GLY A 106 -15.65 -6.47 3.16
CA GLY A 106 -16.31 -7.44 2.28
C GLY A 106 -15.53 -7.74 1.00
N LEU A 107 -14.20 -7.69 1.07
CA LEU A 107 -13.30 -7.94 -0.05
C LEU A 107 -12.93 -9.42 -0.17
N PRO A 108 -12.54 -9.89 -1.37
CA PRO A 108 -11.96 -11.21 -1.51
C PRO A 108 -10.64 -11.32 -0.74
N GLY A 109 -10.40 -12.48 -0.13
CA GLY A 109 -9.16 -12.73 0.61
C GLY A 109 -7.92 -12.76 -0.28
N ALA A 110 -8.07 -13.16 -1.55
CA ALA A 110 -7.04 -13.04 -2.57
C ALA A 110 -7.33 -11.83 -3.47
N MET A 111 -6.31 -11.01 -3.72
CA MET A 111 -6.40 -9.89 -4.66
C MET A 111 -6.39 -10.38 -6.11
N ASP A 112 -7.14 -9.71 -6.97
CA ASP A 112 -7.10 -9.97 -8.40
C ASP A 112 -5.71 -9.63 -8.98
N PRO A 113 -5.16 -10.41 -9.92
CA PRO A 113 -3.89 -10.10 -10.57
C PRO A 113 -3.82 -8.69 -11.19
N CYS A 114 -4.96 -8.09 -11.58
CA CYS A 114 -5.00 -6.73 -12.10
C CYS A 114 -4.47 -5.70 -11.10
N ILE A 115 -4.60 -5.94 -9.79
CA ILE A 115 -4.16 -5.04 -8.72
C ILE A 115 -2.64 -5.02 -8.66
N LYS A 116 -2.02 -6.20 -8.69
CA LYS A 116 -0.55 -6.30 -8.77
C LYS A 116 0.00 -5.67 -10.05
N ASN A 117 -0.73 -5.81 -11.16
CA ASN A 117 -0.33 -5.21 -12.42
C ASN A 117 -0.36 -3.67 -12.37
N ILE A 118 -1.44 -3.06 -11.84
CA ILE A 118 -1.50 -1.60 -11.74
C ILE A 118 -0.48 -1.04 -10.73
N ASP A 119 -0.25 -1.73 -9.61
CA ASP A 119 0.78 -1.33 -8.64
C ASP A 119 2.16 -1.28 -9.31
N LEU A 120 2.52 -2.29 -10.11
CA LEU A 120 3.79 -2.31 -10.83
C LEU A 120 3.91 -1.19 -11.89
N ILE A 121 2.83 -0.93 -12.62
CA ILE A 121 2.76 0.17 -13.60
C ILE A 121 2.91 1.53 -12.90
N LEU A 122 2.27 1.71 -11.74
CA LEU A 122 2.41 2.91 -10.95
C LEU A 122 3.80 3.05 -10.36
N LEU A 123 4.43 1.96 -9.90
CA LEU A 123 5.82 1.98 -9.46
C LEU A 123 6.76 2.51 -10.56
N ALA A 124 6.57 2.08 -11.81
CA ALA A 124 7.31 2.61 -12.95
C ALA A 124 7.03 4.10 -13.20
N THR A 125 5.76 4.51 -13.11
CA THR A 125 5.30 5.90 -13.31
C THR A 125 5.88 6.83 -12.25
N GLU A 126 5.78 6.43 -10.99
CA GLU A 126 6.29 7.16 -9.82
C GLU A 126 7.80 7.29 -9.86
N ARG A 127 8.52 6.22 -10.20
CA ARG A 127 9.97 6.27 -10.36
C ARG A 127 10.36 7.29 -11.43
N ARG A 128 9.69 7.28 -12.59
CA ARG A 128 9.95 8.20 -13.71
C ARG A 128 9.77 9.66 -13.28
N ASP A 129 8.67 9.96 -12.57
CA ASP A 129 8.28 11.34 -12.31
C ASP A 129 8.87 11.90 -11.00
N LEU A 130 8.97 11.08 -9.96
CA LEU A 130 9.21 11.53 -8.59
C LEU A 130 10.63 11.28 -8.08
N LEU A 131 11.38 10.34 -8.67
CA LEU A 131 12.74 9.98 -8.25
C LEU A 131 13.81 10.52 -9.19
N CYS A 132 14.99 10.78 -8.62
CA CYS A 132 16.21 11.01 -9.39
C CYS A 132 16.59 9.77 -10.18
N GLU A 133 17.25 9.99 -11.33
CA GLU A 133 17.83 8.89 -12.09
C GLU A 133 18.82 8.10 -11.23
N GLY A 134 18.79 6.79 -11.37
CA GLY A 134 19.58 5.85 -10.59
C GLY A 134 19.58 4.47 -11.24
N GLU A 135 20.09 3.47 -10.51
CA GLU A 135 20.19 2.09 -11.00
C GLU A 135 18.85 1.55 -11.50
N ALA A 136 18.90 0.81 -12.61
CA ALA A 136 17.73 0.13 -13.15
C ALA A 136 17.18 -0.87 -12.12
N TRP A 137 15.86 -1.07 -12.13
CA TRP A 137 15.20 -2.05 -11.27
C TRP A 137 14.70 -3.20 -12.14
N ASP A 138 15.22 -4.41 -11.90
CA ASP A 138 14.86 -5.61 -12.67
C ASP A 138 13.35 -5.87 -12.67
N CYS A 139 12.66 -5.51 -11.58
CA CYS A 139 11.21 -5.66 -11.48
C CYS A 139 10.42 -4.78 -12.45
N LEU A 140 11.04 -3.75 -13.04
CA LEU A 140 10.42 -2.83 -14.00
C LEU A 140 10.76 -3.16 -15.46
N GLU A 141 11.50 -4.25 -15.72
CA GLU A 141 11.84 -4.64 -17.08
C GLU A 141 10.57 -4.92 -17.90
N GLY A 142 10.43 -4.24 -19.05
CA GLY A 142 9.26 -4.35 -19.93
C GLY A 142 7.99 -3.68 -19.41
N VAL A 143 8.01 -3.05 -18.23
CA VAL A 143 6.87 -2.33 -17.67
C VAL A 143 6.77 -0.94 -18.28
N VAL A 144 5.62 -0.63 -18.87
CA VAL A 144 5.34 0.68 -19.46
C VAL A 144 4.61 1.55 -18.44
N PRO A 145 5.16 2.72 -18.04
CA PRO A 145 4.48 3.62 -17.13
C PRO A 145 3.23 4.23 -17.77
N LEU A 146 2.31 4.74 -16.94
CA LEU A 146 1.13 5.43 -17.43
C LEU A 146 1.53 6.68 -18.24
N PRO A 147 0.69 7.09 -19.22
CA PRO A 147 0.94 8.31 -19.99
C PRO A 147 0.76 9.59 -19.15
N VAL A 148 0.07 9.51 -18.02
CA VAL A 148 -0.10 10.65 -17.09
C VAL A 148 1.19 10.93 -16.34
N GLN A 149 1.41 12.19 -15.97
CA GLN A 149 2.51 12.61 -15.10
C GLN A 149 2.01 12.87 -13.68
N ILE A 150 2.80 12.47 -12.69
CA ILE A 150 2.55 12.73 -11.27
C ILE A 150 3.39 13.95 -10.85
N GLY A 151 2.71 15.06 -10.54
CA GLY A 151 3.32 16.36 -10.27
C GLY A 151 2.42 17.25 -9.44
#